data_AF-A0A950UI28-F1
#
_entry.id   AF-A0A950UI28-F1
#
_cell.length_a   1.000
_cell.length_b   1.000
_cell.length_c   1.000
_cell.angle_alpha   90.00
_cell.angle_beta   90.00
_cell.angle_gamma   90.00
#
_symmetry.space_group_name_H-M   'P 1'
#
loop_
_entity.id
_entity.type
_entity.pdbx_description
1 polymer ?
#
loop_
_entity_poly.entity_id
_entity_poly.type
_entity_poly.pdbx_seq_one_letter_code
_entity_poly.pdbx_strand_id
1 'polypeptide(L)'
;MASALFGLAQGRRGSTPKLIPAALKREIDDYQATPLRWYEELPFWPLIRELSSRLSTYDAAYVALAEALGIPLVTSDAKIAKIDATHCRVETFTINSAT
;
A
#
# COMPACT_ATOMS: atom_id res chain seq x y z
N MET A 1 4.24 -7.32 -2.75
CA MET A 1 4.20 -6.99 -4.19
C MET A 1 4.71 -8.13 -5.09
N ALA A 2 5.96 -8.60 -4.92
CA ALA A 2 6.54 -9.62 -5.80
C ALA A 2 5.74 -10.93 -5.88
N SER A 3 5.13 -11.36 -4.77
CA SER A 3 4.26 -12.55 -4.71
C SER A 3 3.05 -12.47 -5.66
N ALA A 4 2.46 -11.29 -5.86
CA ALA A 4 1.34 -11.10 -6.77
C ALA A 4 1.79 -11.24 -8.23
N LEU A 5 2.89 -10.55 -8.62
CA LEU A 5 3.48 -10.67 -9.96
C LEU A 5 3.87 -12.12 -10.27
N PHE A 6 4.55 -12.79 -9.35
CA PHE A 6 4.96 -14.18 -9.52
C PHE A 6 3.77 -15.14 -9.54
N GLY A 7 2.72 -14.88 -8.76
CA GLY A 7 1.49 -15.68 -8.80
C GLY A 7 0.74 -15.54 -10.13
N LEU A 8 0.68 -14.34 -10.69
CA LEU A 8 0.07 -14.08 -11.99
C LEU A 8 0.84 -14.72 -13.14
N ALA A 9 2.17 -14.77 -13.05
CA ALA A 9 3.03 -15.41 -14.05
C ALA A 9 3.13 -16.94 -13.90
N GLN A 10 3.05 -17.47 -12.68
CA GLN A 10 2.99 -18.92 -12.45
C GLN A 10 1.65 -19.52 -12.88
N GLY A 11 0.56 -18.75 -12.75
CA GLY A 11 -0.79 -19.26 -12.91
C GLY A 11 -1.18 -20.20 -11.75
N ARG A 12 -2.49 -20.49 -11.62
CA ARG A 12 -2.96 -21.53 -10.71
C ARG A 12 -2.80 -22.89 -11.37
N ARG A 13 -2.67 -23.97 -10.59
CA ARG A 13 -2.55 -25.34 -11.14
C ARG A 13 -3.70 -25.63 -12.12
N GLY A 14 -3.38 -25.87 -13.38
CA GLY A 14 -4.33 -26.14 -14.46
C GLY A 14 -4.96 -24.89 -15.12
N SER A 15 -4.51 -23.68 -14.80
CA SER A 15 -4.95 -22.43 -15.42
C SER A 15 -3.85 -21.81 -16.29
N THR A 16 -4.23 -21.07 -17.32
CA THR A 16 -3.28 -20.26 -18.09
C THR A 16 -2.75 -19.10 -17.23
N PRO A 17 -1.43 -18.82 -17.27
CA PRO A 17 -0.87 -17.63 -16.65
C PRO A 17 -1.55 -16.35 -17.12
N LYS A 18 -1.80 -15.42 -16.19
CA LYS A 18 -2.38 -14.11 -16.49
C LYS A 18 -1.31 -13.11 -16.97
N LEU A 19 -0.04 -13.38 -16.68
CA LEU A 19 1.11 -12.62 -17.19
C LEU A 19 2.01 -13.55 -17.98
N ILE A 20 2.33 -13.16 -19.23
CA ILE A 20 3.34 -13.84 -20.04
C ILE A 20 4.75 -13.43 -19.58
N PRO A 21 5.80 -14.24 -19.82
CA PRO A 21 7.15 -13.98 -19.32
C PRO A 21 7.72 -12.61 -19.71
N ALA A 22 7.49 -12.16 -20.95
CA ALA A 22 7.95 -10.85 -21.42
C ALA A 22 7.25 -9.69 -20.67
N ALA A 23 5.95 -9.84 -20.38
CA ALA A 23 5.21 -8.87 -19.57
C ALA A 23 5.68 -8.90 -18.12
N LEU A 24 5.93 -10.07 -17.53
CA LEU A 24 6.48 -10.18 -16.18
C LEU A 24 7.81 -9.44 -16.05
N LYS A 25 8.74 -9.62 -17.00
CA LYS A 25 10.02 -8.91 -16.97
C LYS A 25 9.81 -7.40 -16.97
N ARG A 26 8.97 -6.90 -17.87
CA ARG A 26 8.64 -5.46 -17.94
C ARG A 26 8.06 -4.95 -16.63
N GLU A 27 7.09 -5.65 -16.05
CA GLU A 27 6.48 -5.26 -14.76
C GLU A 27 7.49 -5.24 -13.61
N ILE A 28 8.45 -6.18 -13.60
CA ILE A 28 9.56 -6.17 -12.64
C ILE A 28 10.46 -4.96 -12.86
N ASP A 29 10.86 -4.69 -14.11
CA ASP A 29 11.70 -3.55 -14.46
C ASP A 29 11.01 -2.23 -14.08
N ASP A 30 9.73 -2.07 -14.40
CA ASP A 30 8.92 -0.89 -14.07
C ASP A 30 8.79 -0.71 -12.54
N TYR A 31 8.57 -1.80 -11.80
CA TYR A 31 8.53 -1.76 -10.33
C TYR A 31 9.90 -1.38 -9.72
N GLN A 32 11.00 -1.91 -10.27
CA GLN A 32 12.36 -1.58 -9.83
C GLN A 32 12.75 -0.13 -10.15
N ALA A 33 12.26 0.40 -11.28
CA ALA A 33 12.48 1.78 -11.67
C ALA A 33 11.60 2.78 -10.89
N THR A 34 10.58 2.29 -10.18
CA THR A 34 9.71 3.15 -9.37
C THR A 34 10.54 3.78 -8.24
N PRO A 35 10.60 5.13 -8.13
CA PRO A 35 11.44 5.82 -7.17
C PRO A 35 10.81 5.77 -5.75
N LEU A 36 10.72 4.57 -5.18
CA LEU A 36 10.22 4.35 -3.83
C LEU A 36 11.29 4.68 -2.80
N ARG A 37 10.92 5.49 -1.83
CA ARG A 37 11.71 5.70 -0.62
C ARG A 37 11.19 4.79 0.47
N TRP A 38 12.03 3.89 0.94
CA TRP A 38 11.73 3.00 2.06
C TRP A 38 12.00 3.71 3.38
N TYR A 39 11.12 3.49 4.34
CA TYR A 39 11.28 3.96 5.72
C TYR A 39 11.30 2.75 6.65
N GLU A 40 12.21 2.78 7.61
CA GLU A 40 12.22 1.79 8.69
C GLU A 40 10.98 1.99 9.57
N GLU A 41 10.33 0.90 9.97
CA GLU A 41 9.06 0.97 10.70
C GLU A 41 9.26 1.21 12.20
N LEU A 42 10.36 0.72 12.77
CA LEU A 42 10.66 0.77 14.21
C LEU A 42 10.54 2.17 14.83
N PRO A 43 11.02 3.26 14.19
CA PRO A 43 10.84 4.63 14.70
C PRO A 43 9.38 5.05 14.92
N PHE A 44 8.42 4.44 14.21
CA PHE A 44 7.01 4.80 14.27
C PHE A 44 6.20 3.94 15.24
N TRP A 45 6.77 2.86 15.79
CA TRP A 45 6.07 1.93 16.67
C TRP A 45 5.32 2.57 17.85
N PRO A 46 5.85 3.60 18.52
CA PRO A 46 5.10 4.27 19.59
C PRO A 46 3.77 4.86 19.11
N LEU A 47 3.78 5.56 17.96
CA LEU A 47 2.60 6.17 17.35
C LEU A 47 1.66 5.11 16.76
N ILE A 48 2.20 4.08 16.10
CA ILE A 48 1.43 2.95 15.59
C ILE A 48 0.64 2.28 16.72
N ARG A 49 1.28 2.09 17.88
CA ARG A 49 0.64 1.47 19.05
C ARG A 49 -0.52 2.31 19.58
N GLU A 50 -0.38 3.63 19.60
CA GLU A 50 -1.45 4.55 20.01
C GLU A 50 -2.64 4.48 19.04
N LEU A 51 -2.37 4.56 17.75
CA LEU A 51 -3.37 4.51 16.67
C LEU A 51 -4.06 3.15 16.55
N SER A 52 -3.39 2.07 16.93
CA SER A 52 -3.93 0.68 16.85
C SER A 52 -5.14 0.44 17.75
N SER A 53 -5.49 1.38 18.64
CA SER A 53 -6.76 1.35 19.38
C SER A 53 -7.98 1.66 18.52
N ARG A 54 -7.78 2.30 17.35
CA ARG A 54 -8.83 2.77 16.43
C ARG A 54 -8.66 2.28 14.99
N LEU A 55 -7.46 1.84 14.65
CA LEU A 55 -7.05 1.39 13.31
C LEU A 55 -6.50 -0.03 13.37
N SER A 56 -6.52 -0.72 12.23
CA SER A 56 -5.68 -1.90 12.08
C SER A 56 -4.21 -1.50 12.22
N THR A 57 -3.34 -2.41 12.68
CA THR A 57 -1.90 -2.13 12.78
C THR A 57 -1.32 -1.67 11.44
N TYR A 58 -1.86 -2.19 10.34
CA TYR A 58 -1.41 -1.85 8.98
C TYR A 58 -1.80 -0.41 8.60
N ASP A 59 -3.05 -0.02 8.86
CA ASP A 59 -3.50 1.36 8.60
C ASP A 59 -2.80 2.36 9.53
N ALA A 60 -2.59 1.97 10.79
CA ALA A 60 -1.84 2.77 11.76
C ALA A 60 -0.39 3.03 11.30
N ALA A 61 0.27 2.06 10.65
CA ALA A 61 1.60 2.23 10.09
C ALA A 61 1.63 3.27 8.96
N TYR A 62 0.64 3.26 8.05
CA TYR A 62 0.54 4.27 6.99
C TYR A 62 0.23 5.66 7.51
N VAL A 63 -0.67 5.77 8.49
CA VAL A 63 -1.00 7.05 9.13
C VAL A 63 0.23 7.60 9.87
N ALA A 64 0.90 6.77 10.69
CA ALA A 64 2.08 7.18 11.43
C ALA A 64 3.22 7.68 10.51
N LEU A 65 3.43 6.99 9.39
CA LEU A 65 4.41 7.42 8.39
C LEU A 65 4.02 8.77 7.76
N ALA A 66 2.77 8.94 7.36
CA ALA A 66 2.30 10.18 6.74
C ALA A 66 2.40 11.37 7.71
N GLU A 67 2.04 11.17 8.97
CA GLU A 67 2.20 12.15 10.05
C GLU A 67 3.66 12.54 10.27
N ALA A 68 4.55 11.54 10.37
CA ALA A 68 5.98 11.79 10.60
C ALA A 68 6.64 12.55 9.44
N LEU A 69 6.13 12.39 8.21
CA LEU A 69 6.62 13.08 7.03
C LEU A 69 5.91 14.42 6.76
N GLY A 70 4.81 14.71 7.46
CA GLY A 70 4.00 15.91 7.23
C GLY A 70 3.34 15.94 5.84
N ILE A 71 2.98 14.78 5.29
CA ILE A 71 2.39 14.64 3.95
C ILE A 71 0.97 14.05 4.03
N PRO A 72 0.12 14.27 3.02
CA PRO A 72 -1.19 13.63 2.98
C PRO A 72 -1.07 12.11 2.81
N LEU A 73 -1.94 11.37 3.51
CA LEU A 73 -2.17 9.95 3.27
C LEU A 73 -3.21 9.79 2.16
N VAL A 74 -2.80 9.31 0.99
CA VAL A 74 -3.70 8.98 -0.12
C VAL A 74 -4.14 7.52 0.01
N THR A 75 -5.44 7.26 0.10
CA THR A 75 -5.97 5.91 0.31
C THR A 75 -7.34 5.69 -0.36
N SER A 76 -7.68 4.46 -0.73
CA SER A 76 -9.04 4.11 -1.13
C SER A 76 -9.95 3.78 0.05
N ASP A 77 -9.39 3.62 1.25
CA ASP A 77 -10.19 3.33 2.45
C ASP A 77 -10.71 4.64 3.08
N ALA A 78 -11.96 4.96 2.77
CA ALA A 78 -12.63 6.15 3.28
C ALA A 78 -12.91 6.12 4.78
N LYS A 79 -12.72 4.99 5.48
CA LYS A 79 -12.90 4.92 6.92
C LYS A 79 -11.77 5.63 7.66
N ILE A 80 -10.54 5.61 7.12
CA ILE A 80 -9.38 6.25 7.74
C ILE A 80 -9.61 7.77 7.83
N ALA A 81 -10.20 8.38 6.80
CA ALA A 81 -10.52 9.81 6.77
C ALA A 81 -11.56 10.25 7.82
N LYS A 82 -12.29 9.31 8.44
CA LYS A 82 -13.29 9.60 9.49
C LYS A 82 -12.72 9.54 10.90
N ILE A 83 -11.44 9.22 11.04
CA ILE A 83 -10.80 9.02 12.34
C ILE A 83 -10.17 10.34 12.78
N ASP A 84 -10.75 10.90 13.84
CA ASP A 84 -10.33 12.16 14.46
C ASP A 84 -8.97 12.07 15.18
N ALA A 85 -8.36 10.87 15.25
CA ALA A 85 -7.04 10.66 15.86
C ALA A 85 -5.87 10.95 14.90
N THR A 86 -6.14 11.23 13.63
CA THR A 86 -5.08 11.42 12.63
C THR A 86 -4.70 12.89 12.52
N HIS A 87 -3.41 13.18 12.62
CA HIS A 87 -2.84 14.52 12.45
C HIS A 87 -2.41 14.80 11.00
N CYS A 88 -2.39 13.79 10.13
CA CYS A 88 -2.16 13.96 8.70
C CYS A 88 -3.47 14.19 7.94
N ARG A 89 -3.41 14.95 6.84
CA ARG A 89 -4.54 15.05 5.91
C ARG A 89 -4.76 13.70 5.22
N VAL A 90 -5.99 13.19 5.23
CA VAL A 90 -6.34 11.96 4.49
C VAL A 90 -7.07 12.33 3.21
N GLU A 91 -6.55 11.86 2.08
CA GLU A 91 -7.14 12.04 0.75
C GLU A 91 -7.68 10.70 0.25
N THR A 92 -8.99 10.64 0.02
CA THR A 92 -9.64 9.42 -0.44
C THR A 92 -9.85 9.45 -1.95
N PHE A 93 -9.49 8.38 -2.64
CA PHE A 93 -9.82 8.22 -4.07
C PHE A 93 -10.73 7.01 -4.29
N THR A 94 -11.61 7.11 -5.28
CA THR A 94 -12.49 6.02 -5.69
C THR A 94 -11.88 5.36 -6.91
N ILE A 95 -11.70 4.04 -6.86
CA ILE A 95 -11.28 3.28 -8.04
C ILE A 95 -12.54 3.09 -8.90
N ASN A 96 -12.64 3.85 -9.99
CA ASN A 96 -13.63 3.55 -11.02
C ASN A 96 -13.19 2.28 -11.73
N SER A 97 -13.89 1.17 -11.48
CA SER A 97 -13.72 -0.05 -12.27
C SER A 97 -14.07 0.28 -13.72
N ALA A 98 -13.06 0.36 -14.59
CA ALA A 98 -13.27 0.46 -16.02
C ALA A 98 -14.10 -0.76 -16.46
N THR A 99 -15.25 -0.47 -17.07
CA THR A 99 -16.19 -1.47 -17.61
C THR A 99 -15.65 -2.03 -18.91
#